data_AF-A0A6C0JWV3-F1
#
_entry.id   AF-A0A6C0JWV3-F1
#
_cell.length_a   1.000
_cell.length_b   1.000
_cell.length_c   1.000
_cell.angle_alpha   90.00
_cell.angle_beta   90.00
_cell.angle_gamma   90.00
#
_symmetry.space_group_name_H-M   'P 1'
#
loop_
_entity.id
_entity.type
_entity.pdbx_description
1 polymer ?
#
loop_
_entity_poly.entity_id
_entity_poly.type
_entity_poly.pdbx_seq_one_letter_code
_entity_poly.pdbx_strand_id
1 'polypeptide(L)'
;MGVDTRYWGPSGWQLFHYISMHAKHPERLFKQIQYILPCKFCRESTHEYVHELPLRGNLGRWMFDLHNKVNAKLREQSRTDPNVRDPGVDPTWEDVKKKYLGMKLTKVLGQDFLFSIAVNYPDEPEPEQKSTQQSFLSALSEVYPSRSFSEYIQKSPATLDSRKEYMYWMYGLLFALSKDIRVKIPTYSQYYKKVMNYTSKCNKGKTCRNKSGGRRRTYRKYLL
;
A
#
# COMPACT_ATOMS: atom_id res chain seq x y z
N MET A 1 -11.68 -3.38 10.93
CA MET A 1 -10.39 -2.87 11.45
C MET A 1 -9.74 -2.00 10.38
N GLY A 2 -8.64 -1.31 10.69
CA GLY A 2 -7.75 -0.71 9.70
C GLY A 2 -6.35 -0.51 10.26
N VAL A 3 -5.38 -0.22 9.40
CA VAL A 3 -3.99 0.01 9.78
C VAL A 3 -3.66 1.49 9.59
N ASP A 4 -2.84 2.04 10.48
CA ASP A 4 -2.44 3.46 10.47
C ASP A 4 -1.78 3.84 9.15
N THR A 5 -2.30 4.87 8.48
CA THR A 5 -1.78 5.32 7.18
C THR A 5 -0.32 5.79 7.22
N ARG A 6 0.18 6.20 8.39
CA ARG A 6 1.59 6.58 8.57
C ARG A 6 2.53 5.39 8.50
N TYR A 7 2.01 4.18 8.72
CA TYR A 7 2.78 2.95 8.65
C TYR A 7 2.88 2.44 7.21
N TRP A 8 1.73 2.15 6.59
CA TRP A 8 1.67 1.49 5.29
C TRP A 8 1.68 2.47 4.10
N GLY A 9 1.23 3.71 4.29
CA GLY A 9 1.04 4.70 3.23
C GLY A 9 2.31 4.97 2.42
N PRO A 10 3.45 5.33 3.04
CA PRO A 10 4.70 5.52 2.32
C PRO A 10 5.15 4.29 1.52
N SER A 11 4.93 3.09 2.06
CA SER A 11 5.27 1.83 1.38
C SER A 11 4.37 1.56 0.18
N GLY A 12 3.07 1.86 0.29
CA GLY A 12 2.11 1.72 -0.79
C GLY A 12 2.38 2.72 -1.92
N TRP A 13 2.58 4.00 -1.60
CA TRP A 13 2.92 5.01 -2.60
C TRP A 13 4.24 4.71 -3.30
N GLN A 14 5.24 4.21 -2.58
CA GLN A 14 6.49 3.77 -3.21
C GLN A 14 6.25 2.66 -4.24
N LEU A 15 5.43 1.66 -3.91
CA LEU A 15 5.07 0.57 -4.82
C LEU A 15 4.35 1.10 -6.07
N PHE A 16 3.30 1.89 -5.88
CA PHE A 16 2.45 2.34 -6.98
C PHE A 16 3.15 3.33 -7.91
N HIS A 17 3.90 4.28 -7.38
CA HIS A 17 4.71 5.20 -8.20
C HIS A 17 5.84 4.49 -8.94
N TYR A 18 6.45 3.48 -8.33
CA TYR A 18 7.46 2.69 -9.04
C TYR A 18 6.83 1.92 -10.20
N ILE A 19 5.73 1.21 -9.95
CA ILE A 19 5.03 0.47 -11.01
C ILE A 19 4.52 1.38 -12.12
N SER A 20 3.98 2.56 -11.79
CA SER A 20 3.43 3.49 -12.80
C SER A 20 4.48 4.06 -13.76
N MET A 21 5.75 4.08 -13.34
CA MET A 21 6.87 4.61 -14.12
C MET A 21 7.62 3.53 -14.91
N HIS A 22 7.59 2.28 -14.45
CA HIS A 22 8.43 1.20 -14.98
C HIS A 22 7.65 0.07 -15.66
N ALA A 23 6.37 -0.15 -15.32
CA ALA A 23 5.56 -1.20 -15.92
C ALA A 23 4.85 -0.72 -17.20
N LYS A 24 4.73 -1.62 -18.20
CA LYS A 24 4.07 -1.30 -19.48
C LYS A 24 2.55 -1.18 -19.37
N HIS A 25 1.90 -2.09 -18.63
CA HIS A 25 0.44 -2.20 -18.56
C HIS A 25 -0.09 -2.39 -17.11
N PRO A 26 0.12 -1.41 -16.20
CA PRO A 26 -0.31 -1.51 -14.81
C PRO A 26 -1.80 -1.21 -14.57
N GLU A 27 -2.60 -1.02 -15.61
CA GLU A 27 -3.99 -0.57 -15.49
C GLU A 27 -4.85 -1.56 -14.69
N ARG A 28 -4.62 -2.86 -14.89
CA ARG A 28 -5.33 -3.90 -14.13
C ARG A 28 -5.06 -3.78 -12.63
N LEU A 29 -3.83 -3.50 -12.23
CA LEU A 29 -3.47 -3.28 -10.82
C LEU A 29 -4.12 -1.99 -10.30
N PHE A 30 -4.04 -0.90 -11.06
CA PHE A 30 -4.51 0.40 -10.60
C PHE A 30 -6.03 0.47 -10.40
N LYS A 31 -6.80 -0.31 -11.16
CA LYS A 31 -8.25 -0.52 -10.90
C LYS A 31 -8.55 -1.15 -9.54
N GLN A 32 -7.61 -1.91 -8.97
CA GLN A 32 -7.79 -2.62 -7.68
C GLN A 32 -7.49 -1.76 -6.45
N ILE A 33 -6.78 -0.63 -6.61
CA ILE A 33 -6.30 0.17 -5.47
C ILE A 33 -7.47 0.59 -4.56
N GLN A 34 -8.58 1.04 -5.14
CA GLN A 34 -9.76 1.48 -4.38
C GLN A 34 -10.37 0.41 -3.47
N TYR A 35 -10.14 -0.89 -3.74
CA TYR A 35 -10.70 -2.00 -2.97
C TYR A 35 -9.71 -2.55 -1.93
N ILE A 36 -8.41 -2.35 -2.13
CA ILE A 36 -7.38 -3.08 -1.37
C ILE A 36 -6.80 -2.33 -0.17
N LEU A 37 -6.95 -0.99 -0.13
CA LEU A 37 -6.26 -0.19 0.90
C LEU A 37 -6.64 -0.64 2.32
N PRO A 38 -5.70 -0.77 3.27
CA PRO A 38 -5.96 -1.24 4.63
C PRO A 38 -6.57 -0.14 5.53
N CYS A 39 -7.40 0.73 4.96
CA CYS A 39 -8.18 1.76 5.64
C CYS A 39 -9.48 2.00 4.88
N LYS A 40 -10.63 1.80 5.55
CA LYS A 40 -11.96 1.97 4.93
C LYS A 40 -12.19 3.38 4.36
N PHE A 41 -11.80 4.42 5.10
CA PHE A 41 -11.96 5.81 4.66
C PHE A 41 -11.03 6.19 3.51
N CYS A 42 -9.91 5.49 3.36
CA CYS A 42 -9.03 5.64 2.22
C CYS A 42 -9.61 4.95 0.98
N ARG A 43 -10.20 3.76 1.14
CA ARG A 43 -10.90 3.07 0.05
C ARG A 43 -12.05 3.92 -0.51
N GLU A 44 -12.91 4.41 0.38
CA GLU A 44 -14.04 5.28 0.05
C GLU A 44 -13.60 6.52 -0.74
N SER A 45 -12.64 7.30 -0.24
CA SER A 45 -12.17 8.46 -1.00
C SER A 45 -11.43 8.09 -2.29
N THR A 46 -10.73 6.95 -2.32
CA THR A 46 -10.04 6.53 -3.54
C THR A 46 -11.04 6.13 -4.60
N HIS A 47 -12.17 5.51 -4.23
CA HIS A 47 -13.27 5.18 -5.14
C HIS A 47 -13.78 6.44 -5.85
N GLU A 48 -14.00 7.54 -5.10
CA GLU A 48 -14.36 8.84 -5.68
C GLU A 48 -13.24 9.38 -6.61
N TYR A 49 -11.99 9.36 -6.15
CA TYR A 49 -10.87 9.92 -6.91
C TYR A 49 -10.60 9.21 -8.23
N VAL A 50 -10.75 7.87 -8.30
CA VAL A 50 -10.56 7.13 -9.55
C VAL A 50 -11.73 7.30 -10.51
N HIS A 51 -12.91 7.73 -10.04
CA HIS A 51 -14.01 8.15 -10.92
C HIS A 51 -13.72 9.53 -11.53
N GLU A 52 -13.20 10.47 -10.74
CA GLU A 52 -12.83 11.82 -11.22
C GLU A 52 -11.57 11.82 -12.11
N LEU A 53 -10.64 10.90 -11.87
CA LEU A 53 -9.40 10.74 -12.62
C LEU A 53 -9.44 9.44 -13.42
N PRO A 54 -9.99 9.45 -14.66
CA PRO A 54 -10.03 8.24 -15.48
C PRO A 54 -8.61 7.75 -15.76
N LEU A 55 -8.43 6.43 -15.67
CA LEU A 55 -7.15 5.73 -15.83
C LEU A 55 -6.76 5.67 -17.32
N ARG A 56 -6.20 6.77 -17.85
CA ARG A 56 -5.80 6.92 -19.25
C ARG A 56 -4.56 7.79 -19.41
N GLY A 57 -3.88 7.65 -20.55
CA GLY A 57 -2.72 8.47 -20.90
C GLY A 57 -1.46 8.06 -20.13
N ASN A 58 -0.69 9.05 -19.65
CA ASN A 58 0.54 8.79 -18.90
C ASN A 58 0.21 8.29 -17.49
N LEU A 59 0.36 6.99 -17.24
CA LEU A 59 0.01 6.37 -15.96
C LEU A 59 0.90 6.81 -14.79
N GLY A 60 2.14 7.21 -15.07
CA GLY A 60 3.01 7.86 -14.09
C GLY A 60 2.39 9.18 -13.61
N ARG A 61 1.92 10.01 -14.55
CA ARG A 61 1.25 11.28 -14.24
C ARG A 61 -0.09 11.06 -13.55
N TRP A 62 -0.87 10.08 -14.01
CA TRP A 62 -2.12 9.70 -13.34
C TRP A 62 -1.90 9.33 -11.87
N MET A 63 -0.86 8.52 -11.57
CA MET A 63 -0.51 8.14 -10.18
C MET A 63 -0.09 9.36 -9.34
N PHE A 64 0.62 10.30 -9.94
CA PHE A 64 0.96 11.59 -9.32
C PHE A 64 -0.28 12.42 -8.99
N ASP A 65 -1.20 12.58 -9.94
CA ASP A 65 -2.42 13.36 -9.73
C ASP A 65 -3.32 12.69 -8.66
N LEU A 66 -3.42 11.36 -8.65
CA LEU A 66 -4.13 10.60 -7.61
C LEU A 66 -3.50 10.80 -6.22
N HIS A 67 -2.17 10.73 -6.11
CA HIS A 67 -1.48 10.96 -4.84
C HIS A 67 -1.72 12.40 -4.34
N ASN A 68 -1.72 13.39 -5.22
CA ASN A 68 -1.97 14.79 -4.87
C ASN A 68 -3.41 15.03 -4.40
N LYS A 69 -4.41 14.32 -4.94
CA LYS A 69 -5.78 14.33 -4.38
C LYS A 69 -5.80 13.85 -2.92
N VAL A 70 -5.06 12.77 -2.62
CA VAL A 70 -4.93 12.27 -1.24
C VAL A 70 -4.20 13.30 -0.36
N ASN A 71 -3.15 13.94 -0.85
CA ASN A 71 -2.45 14.99 -0.11
C ASN A 71 -3.34 16.20 0.18
N ALA A 72 -4.13 16.65 -0.78
CA ALA A 72 -5.10 17.72 -0.60
C ALA A 72 -6.11 17.38 0.51
N LYS A 73 -6.65 16.15 0.48
CA LYS A 73 -7.51 15.62 1.55
C LYS A 73 -6.82 15.67 2.92
N LEU A 74 -5.55 15.25 2.99
CA LEU A 74 -4.79 15.22 4.25
C LEU A 74 -4.48 16.62 4.79
N ARG A 75 -4.16 17.59 3.92
CA ARG A 75 -3.97 19.00 4.30
C ARG A 75 -5.23 19.57 4.94
N GLU A 76 -6.38 19.37 4.30
CA GLU A 76 -7.66 19.82 4.83
C GLU A 76 -7.98 19.18 6.19
N GLN A 77 -7.76 17.86 6.30
CA GLN A 77 -7.95 17.14 7.55
C GLN A 77 -7.01 17.62 8.67
N SER A 78 -5.75 17.97 8.36
CA SER A 78 -4.80 18.46 9.38
C SER A 78 -5.15 19.82 9.98
N ARG A 79 -6.02 20.60 9.33
CA ARG A 79 -6.52 21.87 9.89
C ARG A 79 -7.41 21.67 11.11
N THR A 80 -8.06 20.50 11.21
CA THR A 80 -9.10 20.23 12.21
C THR A 80 -8.81 19.03 13.10
N ASP A 81 -7.96 18.09 12.66
CA ASP A 81 -7.54 16.93 13.46
C ASP A 81 -6.01 16.98 13.69
N PRO A 82 -5.53 17.25 14.92
CA PRO A 82 -4.10 17.30 15.23
C PRO A 82 -3.39 15.95 15.11
N ASN A 83 -4.15 14.84 15.04
CA ASN A 83 -3.58 13.54 14.74
C ASN A 83 -3.27 13.39 13.26
N VAL A 84 -3.82 14.25 12.39
CA VAL A 84 -3.55 14.31 10.97
C VAL A 84 -2.31 15.13 10.70
N ARG A 85 -1.34 14.50 10.03
CA ARG A 85 -0.09 15.15 9.66
C ARG A 85 -0.28 15.80 8.29
N ASP A 86 -0.02 17.10 8.23
CA ASP A 86 0.07 17.84 6.98
C ASP A 86 1.22 17.25 6.13
N PRO A 87 0.95 16.79 4.88
CA PRO A 87 1.99 16.30 3.98
C PRO A 87 2.94 17.39 3.50
N GLY A 88 2.58 18.67 3.63
CA GLY A 88 3.29 19.81 3.10
C GLY A 88 2.83 20.17 1.68
N VAL A 89 3.64 20.99 1.01
CA VAL A 89 3.46 21.36 -0.40
C VAL A 89 3.74 20.16 -1.28
N ASP A 90 2.92 19.95 -2.32
CA ASP A 90 3.14 18.86 -3.27
C ASP A 90 4.44 19.10 -4.06
N PRO A 91 5.24 18.04 -4.31
CA PRO A 91 6.38 18.14 -5.21
C PRO A 91 5.95 18.40 -6.65
N THR A 92 6.89 18.86 -7.48
CA THR A 92 6.65 18.94 -8.93
C THR A 92 6.56 17.54 -9.55
N TRP A 93 5.91 17.45 -10.72
CA TRP A 93 5.86 16.22 -11.49
C TRP A 93 7.27 15.75 -11.87
N GLU A 94 8.14 16.69 -12.23
CA GLU A 94 9.52 16.44 -12.62
C GLU A 94 10.34 15.84 -11.48
N ASP A 95 10.15 16.33 -10.25
CA ASP A 95 10.81 15.78 -9.05
C ASP A 95 10.37 14.34 -8.78
N VAL A 96 9.06 14.08 -8.84
CA VAL A 96 8.49 12.74 -8.63
C VAL A 96 8.97 11.78 -9.72
N LYS A 97 8.88 12.19 -10.98
CA LYS A 97 9.35 11.42 -12.13
C LYS A 97 10.84 11.08 -11.99
N LYS A 98 11.69 12.07 -11.71
CA LYS A 98 13.14 11.87 -11.52
C LYS A 98 13.41 10.91 -10.37
N LYS A 99 12.71 11.07 -9.23
CA LYS A 99 12.86 10.21 -8.06
C LYS A 99 12.56 8.75 -8.39
N TYR A 100 11.42 8.45 -9.00
CA TYR A 100 10.98 7.07 -9.22
C TYR A 100 11.66 6.39 -10.40
N LEU A 101 12.03 7.13 -11.46
CA LEU A 101 12.86 6.59 -12.53
C LEU A 101 14.27 6.24 -12.04
N GLY A 102 14.85 7.04 -11.14
CA GLY A 102 16.18 6.79 -10.56
C GLY A 102 16.19 5.92 -9.29
N MET A 103 15.04 5.40 -8.86
CA MET A 103 14.93 4.72 -7.56
C MET A 103 15.61 3.35 -7.57
N LYS A 104 16.54 3.12 -6.64
CA LYS A 104 17.13 1.80 -6.37
C LYS A 104 16.30 1.04 -5.34
N LEU A 105 16.01 -0.23 -5.61
CA LEU A 105 15.31 -1.12 -4.68
C LEU A 105 16.25 -1.56 -3.56
N THR A 106 16.18 -0.88 -2.41
CA THR A 106 16.98 -1.20 -1.21
C THR A 106 16.17 -1.95 -0.15
N LYS A 107 14.89 -2.19 -0.41
CA LYS A 107 13.91 -2.90 0.42
C LYS A 107 12.91 -3.58 -0.48
N VAL A 108 12.19 -4.57 0.05
CA VAL A 108 11.09 -5.21 -0.69
C VAL A 108 10.03 -4.14 -0.98
N LEU A 109 9.67 -4.00 -2.26
CA LEU A 109 8.76 -2.95 -2.70
C LEU A 109 7.35 -3.22 -2.16
N GLY A 110 6.74 -2.23 -1.51
CA GLY A 110 5.41 -2.39 -0.91
C GLY A 110 5.37 -3.28 0.35
N GLN A 111 6.51 -3.64 0.96
CA GLN A 111 6.56 -4.59 2.08
C GLN A 111 5.55 -4.29 3.22
N ASP A 112 5.61 -3.07 3.78
CA ASP A 112 4.73 -2.67 4.88
C ASP A 112 3.27 -2.51 4.42
N PHE A 113 3.06 -2.19 3.14
CA PHE A 113 1.72 -2.10 2.55
C PHE A 113 1.06 -3.47 2.37
N LEU A 114 1.74 -4.39 1.69
CA LEU A 114 1.27 -5.74 1.40
C LEU A 114 0.96 -6.52 2.69
N PHE A 115 1.84 -6.45 3.69
CA PHE A 115 1.57 -7.09 4.97
C PHE A 115 0.41 -6.42 5.72
N SER A 116 0.22 -5.11 5.58
CA SER A 116 -0.92 -4.42 6.18
C SER A 116 -2.26 -4.79 5.53
N ILE A 117 -2.27 -5.12 4.23
CA ILE A 117 -3.45 -5.69 3.56
C ILE A 117 -3.82 -7.02 4.23
N ALA A 118 -2.85 -7.92 4.40
CA ALA A 118 -3.09 -9.22 5.04
C ALA A 118 -3.53 -9.09 6.50
N VAL A 119 -2.92 -8.19 7.29
CA VAL A 119 -3.35 -7.90 8.68
C VAL A 119 -4.77 -7.34 8.76
N ASN A 120 -5.18 -6.58 7.74
CA ASN A 120 -6.53 -6.00 7.68
C ASN A 120 -7.58 -6.95 7.07
N TYR A 121 -7.17 -8.15 6.65
CA TYR A 121 -8.08 -9.14 6.08
C TYR A 121 -9.02 -9.72 7.16
N PRO A 122 -10.25 -10.13 6.83
CA PRO A 122 -11.18 -10.72 7.80
C PRO A 122 -10.73 -12.11 8.28
N ASP A 123 -11.09 -12.46 9.52
CA ASP A 123 -10.87 -13.83 10.03
C ASP A 123 -11.76 -14.85 9.30
N GLU A 124 -12.98 -14.44 8.96
CA GLU A 124 -13.97 -15.20 8.20
C GLU A 124 -14.34 -14.36 6.95
N PRO A 125 -13.61 -14.51 5.84
CA PRO A 125 -13.78 -13.68 4.66
C PRO A 125 -14.88 -14.19 3.73
N GLU A 126 -15.72 -13.27 3.28
CA GLU A 126 -16.75 -13.51 2.27
C GLU A 126 -16.14 -13.86 0.90
N PRO A 127 -16.86 -14.58 0.01
CA PRO A 127 -16.37 -14.92 -1.32
C PRO A 127 -15.91 -13.71 -2.14
N GLU A 128 -16.62 -12.58 -2.04
CA GLU A 128 -16.25 -11.33 -2.73
C GLU A 128 -14.91 -10.76 -2.22
N GLN A 129 -14.64 -10.89 -0.92
CA GLN A 129 -13.37 -10.44 -0.32
C GLN A 129 -12.23 -11.33 -0.77
N LYS A 130 -12.44 -12.65 -0.86
CA LYS A 130 -11.47 -13.59 -1.45
C LYS A 130 -11.18 -13.22 -2.92
N SER A 131 -12.22 -13.02 -3.72
CA SER A 131 -12.11 -12.65 -5.14
C SER A 131 -11.37 -11.32 -5.35
N THR A 132 -11.63 -10.33 -4.50
CA THR A 132 -10.92 -9.04 -4.50
C THR A 132 -9.43 -9.23 -4.25
N GLN A 133 -9.03 -10.03 -3.25
CA GLN A 133 -7.62 -10.30 -2.98
C GLN A 133 -6.94 -11.07 -4.13
N GLN A 134 -7.62 -12.09 -4.70
CA GLN A 134 -7.11 -12.84 -5.84
C GLN A 134 -6.87 -11.94 -7.06
N SER A 135 -7.84 -11.09 -7.38
CA SER A 135 -7.74 -10.13 -8.49
C SER A 135 -6.58 -9.15 -8.30
N PHE A 136 -6.41 -8.63 -7.08
CA PHE A 136 -5.29 -7.76 -6.73
C PHE A 136 -3.93 -8.48 -6.86
N LEU A 137 -3.78 -9.67 -6.29
CA LEU A 137 -2.51 -10.40 -6.32
C LEU A 137 -2.14 -10.83 -7.74
N SER A 138 -3.12 -11.29 -8.53
CA SER A 138 -2.93 -11.61 -9.95
C SER A 138 -2.47 -10.37 -10.72
N ALA A 139 -3.20 -9.26 -10.61
CA ALA A 139 -2.85 -8.03 -11.31
C ALA A 139 -1.48 -7.47 -10.88
N LEU A 140 -1.14 -7.58 -9.58
CA LEU A 140 0.17 -7.17 -9.08
C LEU A 140 1.28 -8.08 -9.65
N SER A 141 1.05 -9.38 -9.75
CA SER A 141 2.05 -10.35 -10.23
C SER A 141 2.51 -10.09 -11.67
N GLU A 142 1.65 -9.48 -12.49
CA GLU A 142 1.93 -9.16 -13.90
C GLU A 142 2.88 -7.98 -14.05
N VAL A 143 2.93 -7.08 -13.06
CA VAL A 143 3.65 -5.80 -13.16
C VAL A 143 4.66 -5.57 -12.04
N TYR A 144 4.76 -6.50 -11.08
CA TYR A 144 5.76 -6.43 -10.02
C TYR A 144 7.17 -6.61 -10.61
N PRO A 145 8.17 -5.81 -10.19
CA PRO A 145 9.48 -5.79 -10.86
C PRO A 145 10.34 -7.05 -10.70
N SER A 146 10.03 -7.90 -9.72
CA SER A 146 10.72 -9.19 -9.56
C SER A 146 9.87 -10.34 -10.11
N ARG A 147 10.47 -11.16 -10.97
CA ARG A 147 9.87 -12.41 -11.47
C ARG A 147 9.51 -13.38 -10.35
N SER A 148 10.28 -13.37 -9.26
CA SER A 148 10.02 -14.22 -8.09
C SER A 148 8.64 -13.99 -7.48
N PHE A 149 8.02 -12.82 -7.68
CA PHE A 149 6.64 -12.57 -7.27
C PHE A 149 5.68 -13.52 -8.01
N SER A 150 5.76 -13.54 -9.34
CA SER A 150 4.92 -14.40 -10.19
C SER A 150 5.21 -15.88 -9.95
N GLU A 151 6.49 -16.26 -9.83
CA GLU A 151 6.88 -17.65 -9.55
C GLU A 151 6.38 -18.12 -8.19
N TYR A 152 6.41 -17.25 -7.16
CA TYR A 152 5.92 -17.60 -5.84
C TYR A 152 4.42 -17.86 -5.86
N ILE A 153 3.63 -16.99 -6.51
CA ILE A 153 2.17 -17.16 -6.61
C ILE A 153 1.81 -18.43 -7.37
N GLN A 154 2.54 -18.78 -8.43
CA GLN A 154 2.31 -20.02 -9.17
C GLN A 154 2.63 -21.27 -8.34
N LYS A 155 3.75 -21.27 -7.62
CA LYS A 155 4.18 -22.42 -6.79
C LYS A 155 3.40 -22.55 -5.50
N SER A 156 2.95 -21.43 -4.93
CA SER A 156 2.23 -21.34 -3.68
C SER A 156 1.07 -20.37 -3.84
N PRO A 157 -0.10 -20.85 -4.30
CA PRO A 157 -1.31 -20.04 -4.40
C PRO A 157 -1.68 -19.40 -3.05
N ALA A 158 -2.28 -18.21 -3.10
CA ALA A 158 -2.66 -17.48 -1.90
C ALA A 158 -3.74 -18.21 -1.10
N THR A 159 -3.45 -18.47 0.18
CA THR A 159 -4.44 -18.97 1.14
C THR A 159 -5.24 -17.80 1.68
N LEU A 160 -6.55 -17.82 1.42
CA LEU A 160 -7.46 -16.70 1.66
C LEU A 160 -8.65 -17.09 2.53
N ASP A 161 -8.56 -18.21 3.24
CA ASP A 161 -9.65 -18.72 4.07
C ASP A 161 -9.72 -18.06 5.44
N SER A 162 -8.63 -17.46 5.90
CA SER A 162 -8.62 -16.60 7.08
C SER A 162 -7.52 -15.55 7.03
N ARG A 163 -7.66 -14.50 7.84
CA ARG A 163 -6.59 -13.53 8.11
C ARG A 163 -5.27 -14.19 8.49
N LYS A 164 -5.30 -15.19 9.39
CA LYS A 164 -4.09 -15.86 9.87
C LYS A 164 -3.33 -16.51 8.72
N GLU A 165 -4.02 -17.28 7.90
CA GLU A 165 -3.41 -17.96 6.76
C GLU A 165 -2.89 -16.97 5.73
N TYR A 166 -3.68 -15.94 5.41
CA TYR A 166 -3.25 -14.93 4.45
C TYR A 166 -2.03 -14.15 4.92
N MET A 167 -1.91 -13.86 6.22
CA MET A 167 -0.73 -13.24 6.80
C MET A 167 0.51 -14.13 6.71
N TYR A 168 0.40 -15.44 6.96
CA TYR A 168 1.52 -16.37 6.79
C TYR A 168 1.97 -16.44 5.34
N TRP A 169 1.02 -16.56 4.41
CA TRP A 169 1.30 -16.59 2.98
C TRP A 169 1.97 -15.30 2.51
N MET A 170 1.41 -14.14 2.90
CA MET A 170 1.97 -12.83 2.55
C MET A 170 3.38 -12.64 3.10
N TYR A 171 3.64 -13.08 4.34
CA TYR A 171 5.00 -13.06 4.89
C TYR A 171 5.96 -13.96 4.09
N GLY A 172 5.51 -15.15 3.70
CA GLY A 172 6.28 -16.06 2.85
C GLY A 172 6.68 -15.43 1.51
N LEU A 173 5.73 -14.76 0.85
CA LEU A 173 5.98 -13.98 -0.36
C LEU A 173 7.02 -12.88 -0.11
N LEU A 174 6.84 -12.06 0.92
CA LEU A 174 7.77 -10.97 1.25
C LEU A 174 9.18 -11.49 1.57
N PHE A 175 9.27 -12.65 2.23
CA PHE A 175 10.54 -13.32 2.51
C PHE A 175 11.21 -13.86 1.25
N ALA A 176 10.45 -14.44 0.32
CA ALA A 176 10.97 -14.86 -0.98
C ALA A 176 11.55 -13.66 -1.76
N LEU A 177 10.79 -12.57 -1.85
CA LEU A 177 11.22 -11.33 -2.52
C LEU A 177 12.44 -10.69 -1.87
N SER A 178 12.60 -10.82 -0.54
CA SER A 178 13.76 -10.26 0.15
C SER A 178 15.07 -10.98 -0.22
N LYS A 179 14.99 -12.26 -0.62
CA LYS A 179 16.16 -13.02 -1.10
C LYS A 179 16.65 -12.49 -2.44
N ASP A 180 15.76 -12.10 -3.35
CA ASP A 180 16.12 -11.56 -4.67
C ASP A 180 17.04 -10.34 -4.56
N ILE A 181 16.71 -9.45 -3.63
CA ILE A 181 17.45 -8.21 -3.40
C ILE A 181 18.47 -8.31 -2.25
N ARG A 182 18.65 -9.53 -1.69
CA ARG A 182 19.58 -9.84 -0.59
C ARG A 182 19.41 -8.94 0.64
N VAL A 183 18.16 -8.62 0.98
CA VAL A 183 17.81 -7.82 2.15
C VAL A 183 17.22 -8.73 3.24
N LYS A 184 17.67 -8.52 4.48
CA LYS A 184 17.07 -9.16 5.65
C LYS A 184 15.77 -8.45 6.02
N ILE A 185 14.71 -9.23 6.24
CA ILE A 185 13.46 -8.73 6.84
C ILE A 185 13.30 -9.30 8.26
N PRO A 186 12.52 -8.64 9.14
CA PRO A 186 12.23 -9.17 10.48
C PRO A 186 11.56 -10.54 10.41
N THR A 187 11.66 -11.33 11.48
CA THR A 187 10.90 -12.59 11.57
C THR A 187 9.39 -12.33 11.56
N TYR A 188 8.58 -13.33 11.22
CA TYR A 188 7.12 -13.20 11.23
C TYR A 188 6.59 -12.62 12.56
N SER A 189 7.04 -13.16 13.70
CA SER A 189 6.60 -12.69 15.03
C SER A 189 6.99 -11.24 15.30
N GLN A 190 8.22 -10.86 14.94
CA GLN A 190 8.67 -9.47 15.05
C GLN A 190 7.85 -8.54 14.16
N TYR A 191 7.57 -8.98 12.93
CA TYR A 191 6.88 -8.16 11.96
C TYR A 191 5.40 -7.99 12.30
N TYR A 192 4.74 -9.08 12.70
CA TYR A 192 3.39 -9.06 13.25
C TYR A 192 3.28 -8.09 14.44
N LYS A 193 4.13 -8.25 15.46
CA LYS A 193 4.14 -7.35 16.63
C LYS A 193 4.32 -5.89 16.22
N LYS A 194 5.20 -5.61 15.25
CA LYS A 194 5.40 -4.26 14.71
C LYS A 194 4.11 -3.72 14.11
N VAL A 195 3.43 -4.47 13.23
CA VAL A 195 2.23 -3.98 12.51
C VAL A 195 1.04 -3.85 13.46
N MET A 196 0.91 -4.74 14.45
CA MET A 196 -0.18 -4.68 15.44
C MET A 196 -0.18 -3.37 16.25
N ASN A 197 1.01 -2.78 16.51
CA ASN A 197 1.11 -1.45 17.13
C ASN A 197 0.49 -0.33 16.29
N TYR A 198 0.24 -0.56 15.01
CA TYR A 198 -0.39 0.39 14.08
C TYR A 198 -1.82 0.00 13.71
N THR A 199 -2.37 -1.09 14.25
CA THR A 199 -3.77 -1.42 14.04
C THR A 199 -4.67 -0.42 14.79
N SER A 200 -5.80 -0.10 14.18
CA SER A 200 -6.80 0.81 14.71
C SER A 200 -8.19 0.22 14.49
N LYS A 201 -9.09 0.43 15.45
CA LYS A 201 -10.48 -0.01 15.32
C LYS A 201 -11.24 0.79 14.24
N CYS A 202 -10.72 1.97 13.83
CA CYS A 202 -11.31 2.85 12.81
C CYS A 202 -12.82 3.11 13.03
N ASN A 203 -13.17 3.43 14.28
CA ASN A 203 -14.56 3.58 14.70
C ASN A 203 -15.15 4.96 14.34
N LYS A 204 -14.33 6.01 14.32
CA LYS A 204 -14.70 7.40 14.00
C LYS A 204 -13.51 8.08 13.30
N GLY A 205 -13.78 8.98 12.34
CA GLY A 205 -12.74 9.80 11.67
C GLY A 205 -12.79 9.74 10.15
N LYS A 206 -11.78 10.34 9.50
CA LYS A 206 -11.65 10.40 8.03
C LYS A 206 -10.46 9.59 7.48
N THR A 207 -9.73 8.92 8.38
CA THR A 207 -8.57 8.05 8.11
C THR A 207 -8.31 7.13 9.31
N CYS A 208 -7.68 5.97 9.09
CA CYS A 208 -7.32 5.05 10.17
C CYS A 208 -6.02 5.54 10.83
N ARG A 209 -6.08 5.88 12.13
CA ARG A 209 -4.92 6.27 12.94
C ARG A 209 -4.98 5.61 14.32
N ASN A 210 -3.82 5.25 14.86
CA ASN A 210 -3.68 4.82 16.25
C ASN A 210 -3.14 6.00 17.11
N LYS A 211 -3.79 6.24 18.25
CA LYS A 211 -3.41 7.29 19.23
C LYS A 211 -2.05 7.02 19.88
N SER A 212 -1.68 5.74 20.09
CA SER A 212 -0.46 5.35 20.79
C SER A 212 0.71 4.97 19.87
N GLY A 213 0.44 4.44 18.67
CA GLY A 213 1.46 3.90 17.75
C GLY A 213 2.31 4.93 16.99
N GLY A 214 2.09 6.22 17.19
CA GLY A 214 2.63 7.28 16.32
C GLY A 214 3.52 8.32 16.98
N ARG A 215 4.08 8.09 18.17
CA ARG A 215 4.99 9.08 18.79
C ARG A 215 6.29 9.21 17.99
N ARG A 216 6.53 10.43 17.51
CA ARG A 216 7.82 11.02 17.05
C ARG A 216 8.74 10.07 16.25
N ARG A 217 8.37 9.73 15.02
CA ARG A 217 9.37 9.49 13.96
C ARG A 217 9.24 10.56 12.90
N THR A 218 10.33 11.27 12.65
CA THR A 218 10.51 12.28 11.61
C THR A 218 10.45 11.61 10.23
N TYR A 219 9.25 11.23 9.78
CA TYR A 219 8.98 10.78 8.41
C TYR A 219 8.93 11.99 7.45
N ARG A 220 9.81 12.98 7.61
CA ARG A 220 9.95 14.09 6.64
C ARG A 220 10.56 13.62 5.32
N LYS A 221 11.22 12.45 5.31
CA LYS A 221 11.91 11.88 4.14
C LYS A 221 11.07 10.98 3.23
N TYR A 222 9.83 10.63 3.62
CA TYR A 222 9.03 9.61 2.92
C TYR A 222 7.59 10.05 2.62
N LEU A 223 7.26 11.33 2.81
CA LEU A 223 5.96 11.92 2.40
C LEU A 223 6.04 12.59 1.02
N LEU A 224 6.92 12.05 0.18
CA LEU A 224 6.99 12.33 -1.25
C LEU A 224 6.72 11.03 -1.97
#